data_AF-A0A932LI08-F1
#
_entry.id   AF-A0A932LI08-F1
#
_cell.length_a   1.000
_cell.length_b   1.000
_cell.length_c   1.000
_cell.angle_alpha   90.00
_cell.angle_beta   90.00
_cell.angle_gamma   90.00
#
_symmetry.space_group_name_H-M   'P 1'
#
loop_
_entity.id
_entity.type
_entity.pdbx_description
1 polymer ?
#
loop_
_entity_poly.entity_id
_entity_poly.type
_entity_poly.pdbx_seq_one_letter_code
_entity_poly.pdbx_strand_id
1 'polypeptide(L)'
;ATEQGLNPDILQQWVRYLDATRSDPNSVLYGWHALAALSPAPATRQLFDDLKASALRALAARFQELLDQADQAWQQLKAAQADAKELPDPNQESLRKLLYDPQGPFAVPPKPESYYPAETTAALKRLRDELASLEKSFTRLPEAMAMNEGKPQNLRVHIRGNHLTLGDEVPRQFPRILAGTQQTPIDDTHSGRLQLAEWLTQPTHPLTARVMVNRIWRWHFGAGLVRTPDNFGRLGERPTNPALLDWLARRFVGSGWSIKALHRLIMLSSTYQMSTSYNEKAAASDPENRLHWRMNRRRLEAEAIRDAILATSGQLDCTVGGSVLEGGNRSYVPGYPNTVYDKYDFNRRSVYLPVLRSLVYDVFQAFDFADPSVCNGDRPTTTVAPQALFTLNSKLMQDQTRQMADSLLVRPDLDDRGRVRVAFERAFGRFPHENEFVRALEFVQGYEAALAKGTLDAPERRTRSWQALCRTILASHEFIYVE
;
A
#
# COMPACT_ATOMS: atom_id res chain seq x y z
N ALA A 1 -59.56 -2.99 -5.35
CA ALA A 1 -58.08 -3.04 -5.44
C ALA A 1 -57.53 -4.10 -4.49
N THR A 2 -57.64 -3.90 -3.17
CA THR A 2 -57.12 -4.83 -2.15
C THR A 2 -57.81 -6.20 -2.17
N GLU A 3 -59.14 -6.24 -2.39
CA GLU A 3 -59.91 -7.49 -2.53
C GLU A 3 -59.62 -8.27 -3.82
N GLN A 4 -58.99 -7.64 -4.83
CA GLN A 4 -58.63 -8.24 -6.11
C GLN A 4 -57.13 -8.55 -6.22
N GLY A 5 -56.37 -8.40 -5.14
CA GLY A 5 -54.92 -8.65 -5.12
C GLY A 5 -54.08 -7.67 -5.96
N LEU A 6 -54.64 -6.51 -6.34
CA LEU A 6 -53.95 -5.51 -7.15
C LEU A 6 -53.06 -4.60 -6.28
N ASN A 7 -51.82 -4.39 -6.70
CA ASN A 7 -50.85 -3.57 -5.98
C ASN A 7 -51.26 -2.07 -6.01
N PRO A 8 -51.48 -1.42 -4.85
CA PRO A 8 -51.92 -0.03 -4.79
C PRO A 8 -50.93 0.97 -5.38
N ASP A 9 -49.62 0.70 -5.32
CA ASP A 9 -48.59 1.58 -5.87
C ASP A 9 -48.57 1.51 -7.39
N ILE A 10 -48.68 0.30 -7.94
CA ILE A 10 -48.83 0.09 -9.40
C ILE A 10 -50.13 0.74 -9.87
N LEU A 11 -51.22 0.62 -9.13
CA LEU A 11 -52.47 1.33 -9.45
C LEU A 11 -52.30 2.84 -9.43
N GLN A 12 -51.56 3.40 -8.46
CA GLN A 12 -51.27 4.83 -8.43
C GLN A 12 -50.39 5.28 -9.61
N GLN A 13 -49.42 4.46 -10.01
CA GLN A 13 -48.62 4.70 -11.22
C GLN A 13 -49.51 4.72 -12.47
N TRP A 14 -50.41 3.74 -12.60
CA TRP A 14 -51.41 3.69 -13.67
C TRP A 14 -52.32 4.92 -13.68
N VAL A 15 -52.82 5.36 -12.51
CA VAL A 15 -53.65 6.57 -12.42
C VAL A 15 -52.88 7.79 -12.90
N ARG A 16 -51.66 8.00 -12.43
CA ARG A 16 -50.82 9.14 -12.85
C ARG A 16 -50.51 9.09 -14.35
N TYR A 17 -50.22 7.90 -14.88
CA TYR A 17 -49.91 7.71 -16.29
C TYR A 17 -51.13 7.96 -17.18
N LEU A 18 -52.30 7.47 -16.78
CA LEU A 18 -53.56 7.71 -17.48
C LEU A 18 -53.95 9.20 -17.45
N ASP A 19 -53.76 9.89 -16.32
CA ASP A 19 -54.01 11.34 -16.23
C ASP A 19 -53.05 12.14 -17.11
N ALA A 20 -51.77 11.79 -17.12
CA ALA A 20 -50.76 12.47 -17.93
C ALA A 20 -50.96 12.28 -19.44
N THR A 21 -51.48 11.11 -19.86
CA THR A 21 -51.68 10.76 -21.27
C THR A 21 -53.08 11.11 -21.80
N ARG A 22 -53.98 11.62 -20.95
CA ARG A 22 -55.40 11.84 -21.27
C ARG A 22 -55.64 12.81 -22.43
N SER A 23 -54.78 13.82 -22.57
CA SER A 23 -54.90 14.87 -23.58
C SER A 23 -53.93 14.70 -24.75
N ASP A 24 -53.11 13.63 -24.77
CA ASP A 24 -52.11 13.40 -25.80
C ASP A 24 -52.71 12.58 -26.97
N PRO A 25 -52.89 13.18 -28.16
CA PRO A 25 -53.41 12.47 -29.34
C PRO A 25 -52.44 11.41 -29.89
N ASN A 26 -51.16 11.44 -29.51
CA ASN A 26 -50.16 10.46 -29.91
C ASN A 26 -49.99 9.33 -28.87
N SER A 27 -50.76 9.35 -27.78
CA SER A 27 -50.71 8.31 -26.77
C SER A 27 -51.19 6.98 -27.34
N VAL A 28 -50.45 5.90 -27.02
CA VAL A 28 -50.85 4.52 -27.29
C VAL A 28 -52.23 4.19 -26.68
N LEU A 29 -52.63 4.91 -25.62
CA LEU A 29 -53.91 4.77 -24.93
C LEU A 29 -54.99 5.77 -25.39
N TYR A 30 -54.76 6.55 -26.46
CA TYR A 30 -55.71 7.56 -26.92
C TYR A 30 -57.11 6.97 -27.20
N GLY A 31 -57.18 5.82 -27.86
CA GLY A 31 -58.45 5.12 -28.11
C GLY A 31 -59.18 4.70 -26.83
N TRP A 32 -58.44 4.38 -25.77
CA TRP A 32 -58.99 4.08 -24.45
C TRP A 32 -59.59 5.33 -23.79
N HIS A 33 -58.87 6.45 -23.85
CA HIS A 33 -59.34 7.75 -23.32
C HIS A 33 -60.57 8.27 -24.07
N ALA A 34 -60.59 8.15 -25.40
CA ALA A 34 -61.71 8.58 -26.23
C ALA A 34 -63.00 7.81 -25.91
N LEU A 35 -62.90 6.49 -25.75
CA LEU A 35 -64.04 5.63 -25.38
C LEU A 35 -64.50 5.92 -23.93
N ALA A 36 -63.57 6.15 -23.01
CA ALA A 36 -63.86 6.48 -21.62
C ALA A 36 -64.53 7.86 -21.45
N ALA A 37 -64.25 8.83 -22.32
CA ALA A 37 -64.80 10.18 -22.27
C ALA A 37 -66.24 10.32 -22.80
N LEU A 38 -66.78 9.30 -23.48
CA LEU A 38 -68.17 9.31 -23.96
C LEU A 38 -69.16 9.44 -22.79
N SER A 39 -69.99 10.49 -22.83
CA SER A 39 -71.05 10.76 -21.86
C SER A 39 -72.41 10.85 -22.56
N PRO A 40 -73.25 9.80 -22.49
CA PRO A 40 -74.56 9.77 -23.14
C PRO A 40 -75.60 10.65 -22.40
N ALA A 41 -76.70 10.97 -23.09
CA ALA A 41 -77.84 11.68 -22.52
C ALA A 41 -78.54 10.83 -21.42
N PRO A 42 -79.22 11.46 -20.44
CA PRO A 42 -79.83 10.75 -19.31
C PRO A 42 -80.78 9.63 -19.71
N ALA A 43 -81.51 9.80 -20.84
CA ALA A 43 -82.48 8.83 -21.35
C ALA A 43 -81.85 7.53 -21.89
N THR A 44 -80.58 7.54 -22.26
CA THR A 44 -79.88 6.38 -22.85
C THR A 44 -78.69 5.92 -22.02
N ARG A 45 -78.47 6.50 -20.84
CA ARG A 45 -77.31 6.27 -19.98
C ARG A 45 -77.09 4.79 -19.67
N GLN A 46 -78.11 4.06 -19.24
CA GLN A 46 -77.98 2.65 -18.87
C GLN A 46 -77.59 1.75 -20.07
N LEU A 47 -78.19 1.97 -21.23
CA LEU A 47 -77.86 1.23 -22.46
C LEU A 47 -76.43 1.52 -22.95
N PHE A 48 -76.01 2.79 -22.88
CA PHE A 48 -74.66 3.19 -23.25
C PHE A 48 -73.61 2.72 -22.24
N ASP A 49 -73.93 2.65 -20.95
CA ASP A 49 -73.01 2.16 -19.93
C ASP A 49 -72.69 0.67 -20.14
N ASP A 50 -73.68 -0.15 -20.50
CA ASP A 50 -73.48 -1.58 -20.84
C ASP A 50 -72.67 -1.78 -22.14
N LEU A 51 -72.97 -0.98 -23.17
CA LEU A 51 -72.20 -0.98 -24.43
C LEU A 51 -70.77 -0.49 -24.23
N LYS A 52 -70.56 0.53 -23.40
CA LYS A 52 -69.24 1.07 -23.06
C LYS A 52 -68.43 0.05 -22.26
N ALA A 53 -69.04 -0.64 -21.30
CA ALA A 53 -68.38 -1.67 -20.52
C ALA A 53 -67.94 -2.87 -21.39
N SER A 54 -68.79 -3.31 -22.32
CA SER A 54 -68.44 -4.38 -23.26
C SER A 54 -67.35 -3.96 -24.26
N ALA A 55 -67.44 -2.74 -24.80
CA ALA A 55 -66.42 -2.17 -25.69
C ALA A 55 -65.05 -2.02 -24.99
N LEU A 56 -65.02 -1.57 -23.74
CA LEU A 56 -63.78 -1.46 -22.95
C LEU A 56 -63.13 -2.82 -22.69
N ARG A 57 -63.93 -3.87 -22.42
CA ARG A 57 -63.41 -5.24 -22.28
C ARG A 57 -62.82 -5.77 -23.58
N ALA A 58 -63.50 -5.54 -24.71
CA ALA A 58 -63.00 -5.94 -26.02
C ALA A 58 -61.71 -5.19 -26.39
N LEU A 59 -61.64 -3.90 -26.08
CA LEU A 59 -60.44 -3.08 -26.28
C LEU A 59 -59.27 -3.56 -25.42
N ALA A 60 -59.52 -3.92 -24.15
CA ALA A 60 -58.50 -4.49 -23.27
C ALA A 60 -57.90 -5.79 -23.82
N ALA A 61 -58.73 -6.69 -24.34
CA ALA A 61 -58.26 -7.93 -24.97
C ALA A 61 -57.36 -7.65 -26.18
N ARG A 62 -57.68 -6.64 -26.99
CA ARG A 62 -56.83 -6.24 -28.12
C ARG A 62 -55.51 -5.60 -27.69
N PHE A 63 -55.51 -4.78 -26.64
CA PHE A 63 -54.27 -4.26 -26.06
C PHE A 63 -53.39 -5.39 -25.52
N GLN A 64 -53.97 -6.40 -24.88
CA GLN A 64 -53.23 -7.56 -24.41
C GLN A 64 -52.53 -8.28 -25.57
N GLU A 65 -53.24 -8.60 -26.65
CA GLU A 65 -52.65 -9.25 -27.83
C GLU A 65 -51.49 -8.43 -28.42
N LEU A 66 -51.64 -7.10 -28.52
CA LEU A 66 -50.62 -6.21 -29.06
C LEU A 66 -49.38 -6.08 -28.14
N LEU A 67 -49.60 -6.03 -26.83
CA LEU A 67 -48.51 -5.98 -25.85
C LEU A 67 -47.74 -7.30 -25.80
N ASP A 68 -48.43 -8.43 -25.88
CA ASP A 68 -47.79 -9.76 -25.95
C ASP A 68 -46.93 -9.90 -27.22
N GLN A 69 -47.41 -9.39 -28.36
CA GLN A 69 -46.63 -9.38 -29.62
C GLN A 69 -45.39 -8.49 -29.51
N ALA A 70 -45.52 -7.29 -28.91
CA ALA A 70 -44.39 -6.39 -28.70
C ALA A 70 -43.36 -6.97 -27.72
N ASP A 71 -43.81 -7.66 -26.67
CA ASP A 71 -42.93 -8.34 -25.72
C ASP A 71 -42.15 -9.48 -26.38
N GLN A 72 -42.83 -10.34 -27.16
CA GLN A 72 -42.19 -11.43 -27.89
C GLN A 72 -41.13 -10.91 -28.88
N ALA A 73 -41.45 -9.86 -29.64
CA ALA A 73 -40.52 -9.23 -30.56
C ALA A 73 -39.28 -8.67 -29.83
N TRP A 74 -39.49 -8.04 -28.67
CA TRP A 74 -38.40 -7.52 -27.84
C TRP A 74 -37.49 -8.62 -27.27
N GLN A 75 -38.07 -9.70 -26.74
CA GLN A 75 -37.31 -10.84 -26.21
C GLN A 75 -36.48 -11.52 -27.31
N GLN A 76 -37.04 -11.70 -28.50
CA GLN A 76 -36.32 -12.24 -29.66
C GLN A 76 -35.15 -11.35 -30.08
N LEU A 77 -35.35 -10.02 -30.11
CA LEU A 77 -34.30 -9.08 -30.45
C LEU A 77 -33.19 -9.07 -29.40
N LYS A 78 -33.51 -9.10 -28.11
CA LYS A 78 -32.51 -9.15 -27.02
C LYS A 78 -31.74 -10.46 -26.99
N ALA A 79 -32.36 -11.57 -27.39
CA ALA A 79 -31.68 -12.86 -27.55
C ALA A 79 -30.69 -12.85 -28.72
N ALA A 80 -31.01 -12.17 -29.82
CA ALA A 80 -30.12 -12.03 -30.98
C ALA A 80 -29.02 -10.96 -30.78
N GLN A 81 -29.35 -9.87 -30.07
CA GLN A 81 -28.48 -8.72 -29.84
C GLN A 81 -28.71 -8.17 -28.43
N ALA A 82 -27.81 -8.54 -27.50
CA ALA A 82 -27.91 -8.14 -26.10
C ALA A 82 -27.91 -6.61 -25.89
N ASP A 83 -27.25 -5.85 -26.78
CA ASP A 83 -27.12 -4.39 -26.68
C ASP A 83 -28.19 -3.61 -27.46
N ALA A 84 -29.22 -4.27 -27.99
CA ALA A 84 -30.32 -3.60 -28.67
C ALA A 84 -31.03 -2.59 -27.74
N LYS A 85 -31.30 -1.39 -28.26
CA LYS A 85 -31.89 -0.27 -27.49
C LYS A 85 -33.37 -0.04 -27.80
N GLU A 86 -33.81 -0.32 -29.02
CA GLU A 86 -35.15 -0.03 -29.53
C GLU A 86 -35.57 -1.11 -30.55
N LEU A 87 -36.88 -1.32 -30.70
CA LEU A 87 -37.46 -2.16 -31.75
C LEU A 87 -37.46 -1.40 -33.10
N PRO A 88 -37.23 -2.10 -34.23
CA PRO A 88 -37.23 -1.48 -35.57
C PRO A 88 -38.60 -0.93 -36.02
N ASP A 89 -39.71 -1.51 -35.55
CA ASP A 89 -41.06 -1.03 -35.86
C ASP A 89 -41.49 0.06 -34.85
N PRO A 90 -41.73 1.31 -35.29
CA PRO A 90 -42.14 2.41 -34.41
C PRO A 90 -43.42 2.15 -33.61
N ASN A 91 -44.34 1.34 -34.14
CA ASN A 91 -45.60 1.01 -33.47
C ASN A 91 -45.37 0.01 -32.33
N GLN A 92 -44.55 -1.02 -32.58
CA GLN A 92 -44.16 -1.97 -31.54
C GLN A 92 -43.24 -1.33 -30.50
N GLU A 93 -42.38 -0.39 -30.90
CA GLU A 93 -41.52 0.36 -29.98
C GLU A 93 -42.35 1.21 -29.01
N SER A 94 -43.44 1.81 -29.47
CA SER A 94 -44.36 2.58 -28.61
C SER A 94 -45.07 1.68 -27.59
N LEU A 95 -45.43 0.46 -27.99
CA LEU A 95 -45.99 -0.57 -27.08
C LEU A 95 -44.95 -1.13 -26.11
N ARG A 96 -43.71 -1.34 -26.56
CA ARG A 96 -42.59 -1.76 -25.70
C ARG A 96 -42.26 -0.71 -24.65
N LYS A 97 -42.25 0.57 -25.02
CA LYS A 97 -42.07 1.68 -24.07
C LYS A 97 -43.13 1.65 -22.98
N LEU A 98 -44.39 1.33 -23.31
CA LEU A 98 -45.42 1.17 -22.29
C LEU A 98 -45.05 0.09 -21.25
N LEU A 99 -44.49 -1.04 -21.67
CA LEU A 99 -44.12 -2.17 -20.81
C LEU A 99 -42.81 -1.98 -20.03
N TYR A 100 -41.79 -1.39 -20.66
CA TYR A 100 -40.41 -1.43 -20.18
C TYR A 100 -39.81 -0.06 -19.82
N ASP A 101 -40.53 1.05 -20.03
CA ASP A 101 -40.06 2.36 -19.62
C ASP A 101 -39.91 2.41 -18.08
N PRO A 102 -38.72 2.77 -17.54
CA PRO A 102 -38.51 2.94 -16.11
C PRO A 102 -39.44 3.95 -15.44
N GLN A 103 -40.06 4.86 -16.21
CA GLN A 103 -41.06 5.82 -15.74
C GLN A 103 -42.50 5.45 -16.17
N GLY A 104 -42.66 4.30 -16.82
CA GLY A 104 -43.94 3.80 -17.32
C GLY A 104 -44.85 3.26 -16.21
N PRO A 105 -46.10 2.90 -16.56
CA PRO A 105 -47.11 2.44 -15.61
C PRO A 105 -46.84 1.02 -15.05
N PHE A 106 -45.91 0.27 -15.65
CA PHE A 106 -45.45 -1.04 -15.19
C PHE A 106 -44.09 -0.99 -14.46
N ALA A 107 -43.58 0.21 -14.15
CA ALA A 107 -42.28 0.38 -13.51
C ALA A 107 -42.25 -0.26 -12.11
N VAL A 108 -41.18 -1.00 -11.82
CA VAL A 108 -40.98 -1.64 -10.51
C VAL A 108 -40.93 -0.55 -9.41
N PRO A 109 -41.77 -0.62 -8.37
CA PRO A 109 -41.78 0.37 -7.31
C PRO A 109 -40.45 0.38 -6.53
N PRO A 110 -40.08 1.51 -5.88
CA PRO A 110 -38.77 1.70 -5.23
C PRO A 110 -38.49 0.75 -4.05
N LYS A 111 -39.52 0.07 -3.51
CA LYS A 111 -39.41 -0.96 -2.47
C LYS A 111 -40.14 -2.23 -2.91
N PRO A 112 -39.62 -2.99 -3.87
CA PRO A 112 -40.30 -4.20 -4.36
C PRO A 112 -40.44 -5.27 -3.26
N GLU A 113 -39.53 -5.25 -2.29
CA GLU A 113 -39.45 -6.22 -1.20
C GLU A 113 -40.67 -6.23 -0.26
N SER A 114 -41.38 -5.10 -0.10
CA SER A 114 -42.60 -5.07 0.73
C SER A 114 -43.77 -5.81 0.12
N TYR A 115 -43.67 -6.19 -1.16
CA TYR A 115 -44.72 -6.89 -1.91
C TYR A 115 -44.43 -8.36 -2.13
N TYR A 116 -43.30 -8.86 -1.63
CA TYR A 116 -42.96 -10.26 -1.75
C TYR A 116 -43.79 -11.13 -0.79
N PRO A 117 -44.16 -12.36 -1.20
CA PRO A 117 -44.79 -13.32 -0.29
C PRO A 117 -43.97 -13.52 0.97
N ALA A 118 -44.63 -13.81 2.10
CA ALA A 118 -43.95 -13.98 3.39
C ALA A 118 -42.81 -15.01 3.33
N GLU A 119 -42.97 -16.07 2.54
CA GLU A 119 -41.94 -17.08 2.27
C GLU A 119 -40.71 -16.50 1.58
N THR A 120 -40.90 -15.68 0.55
CA THR A 120 -39.82 -15.02 -0.20
C THR A 120 -39.10 -13.99 0.67
N THR A 121 -39.83 -13.22 1.47
CA THR A 121 -39.25 -12.24 2.41
C THR A 121 -38.42 -12.94 3.50
N ALA A 122 -38.89 -14.09 4.01
CA ALA A 122 -38.14 -14.90 4.97
C ALA A 122 -36.87 -15.51 4.34
N ALA A 123 -36.96 -16.03 3.11
CA ALA A 123 -35.80 -16.56 2.38
C ALA A 123 -34.77 -15.46 2.08
N LEU A 124 -35.21 -14.29 1.65
CA LEU A 124 -34.36 -13.15 1.33
C LEU A 124 -33.67 -12.60 2.58
N LYS A 125 -34.38 -12.53 3.72
CA LYS A 125 -33.76 -12.21 5.01
C LYS A 125 -32.68 -13.22 5.39
N ARG A 126 -32.98 -14.52 5.30
CA ARG A 126 -32.01 -15.60 5.58
C ARG A 126 -30.75 -15.48 4.73
N LEU A 127 -30.90 -15.27 3.41
CA LEU A 127 -29.77 -15.12 2.49
C LEU A 127 -28.94 -13.87 2.78
N ARG A 128 -29.57 -12.77 3.20
CA ARG A 128 -28.85 -11.55 3.64
C ARG A 128 -28.08 -11.76 4.93
N ASP A 129 -28.69 -12.43 5.90
CA ASP A 129 -28.04 -12.75 7.17
C ASP A 129 -26.85 -13.70 6.94
N GLU A 130 -27.02 -14.68 6.05
CA GLU A 130 -25.95 -15.58 5.60
C GLU A 130 -24.83 -14.82 4.89
N LEU A 131 -25.15 -13.95 3.93
CA LEU A 131 -24.19 -13.09 3.24
C LEU A 131 -23.42 -12.21 4.22
N ALA A 132 -24.10 -11.56 5.17
CA ALA A 132 -23.45 -10.74 6.18
C ALA A 132 -22.55 -11.56 7.13
N SER A 133 -22.93 -12.80 7.46
CA SER A 133 -22.10 -13.71 8.25
C SER A 133 -20.86 -14.19 7.47
N LEU A 134 -21.02 -14.45 6.18
CA LEU A 134 -19.94 -14.82 5.27
C LEU A 134 -18.99 -13.65 5.05
N GLU A 135 -19.48 -12.43 4.82
CA GLU A 135 -18.67 -11.22 4.71
C GLU A 135 -17.86 -10.94 5.99
N LYS A 136 -18.44 -11.19 7.17
CA LYS A 136 -17.73 -11.05 8.46
C LYS A 136 -16.71 -12.16 8.71
N SER A 137 -16.99 -13.38 8.27
CA SER A 137 -16.08 -14.52 8.42
C SER A 137 -15.04 -14.59 7.29
N PHE A 138 -15.21 -13.80 6.24
CA PHE A 138 -14.27 -13.71 5.14
C PHE A 138 -12.93 -13.22 5.68
N THR A 139 -11.92 -14.09 5.58
CA THR A 139 -10.56 -13.71 5.94
C THR A 139 -10.12 -12.64 4.95
N ARG A 140 -9.70 -11.46 5.45
CA ARG A 140 -9.12 -10.43 4.59
C ARG A 140 -7.97 -11.04 3.82
N LEU A 141 -8.13 -11.13 2.51
CA LEU A 141 -7.05 -11.59 1.64
C LEU A 141 -5.91 -10.57 1.70
N PRO A 142 -4.65 -11.01 1.56
CA PRO A 142 -3.54 -10.10 1.41
C PRO A 142 -3.76 -9.25 0.16
N GLU A 143 -4.10 -7.98 0.36
CA GLU A 143 -4.23 -7.01 -0.71
C GLU A 143 -2.93 -6.23 -0.84
N ALA A 144 -2.54 -5.95 -2.09
CA ALA A 144 -1.44 -5.06 -2.40
C ALA A 144 -1.96 -3.91 -3.26
N MET A 145 -1.49 -2.70 -2.99
CA MET A 145 -1.74 -1.56 -3.87
C MET A 145 -1.04 -1.84 -5.20
N ALA A 146 -1.82 -2.13 -6.23
CA ALA A 146 -1.35 -2.27 -7.59
C ALA A 146 -1.75 -1.04 -8.42
N MET A 147 -0.95 -0.70 -9.42
CA MET A 147 -1.40 0.23 -10.45
C MET A 147 -2.16 -0.54 -11.53
N ASN A 148 -3.27 0.03 -12.00
CA ASN A 148 -3.93 -0.40 -13.21
C ASN A 148 -3.53 0.50 -14.39
N GLU A 149 -3.75 0.04 -15.62
CA GLU A 149 -3.61 0.89 -16.81
C GLU A 149 -4.81 1.83 -16.94
N GLY A 150 -4.51 3.12 -17.16
CA GLY A 150 -5.51 4.12 -17.52
C GLY A 150 -5.57 4.29 -19.03
N LYS A 151 -6.46 5.19 -19.51
CA LYS A 151 -6.46 5.59 -20.92
C LYS A 151 -5.13 6.31 -21.24
N PRO A 152 -4.30 5.81 -22.17
CA PRO A 152 -3.06 6.47 -22.54
C PRO A 152 -3.32 7.87 -23.09
N GLN A 153 -2.57 8.87 -22.61
CA GLN A 153 -2.65 10.26 -23.10
C GLN A 153 -1.25 10.87 -23.20
N ASN A 154 -1.06 11.74 -24.20
CA ASN A 154 0.11 12.60 -24.27
C ASN A 154 -0.07 13.77 -23.30
N LEU A 155 1.03 14.39 -22.88
CA LEU A 155 0.99 15.54 -21.97
C LEU A 155 1.46 16.80 -22.70
N ARG A 156 0.83 17.91 -22.37
CA ARG A 156 1.27 19.23 -22.81
C ARG A 156 2.33 19.78 -21.87
N VAL A 157 3.25 20.60 -22.40
CA VAL A 157 4.24 21.29 -21.58
C VAL A 157 3.54 22.26 -20.62
N HIS A 158 3.77 22.11 -19.31
CA HIS A 158 3.30 23.09 -18.33
C HIS A 158 4.25 24.29 -18.32
N ILE A 159 3.85 25.40 -18.94
CA ILE A 159 4.70 26.58 -19.07
C ILE A 159 4.95 27.16 -17.68
N ARG A 160 6.24 27.28 -17.31
CA ARG A 160 6.68 27.69 -15.95
C ARG A 160 6.13 26.80 -14.83
N GLY A 161 5.79 25.54 -15.13
CA GLY A 161 5.26 24.58 -14.15
C GLY A 161 3.79 24.80 -13.78
N ASN A 162 3.08 25.72 -14.44
CA ASN A 162 1.67 25.95 -14.17
C ASN A 162 0.78 24.93 -14.91
N HIS A 163 0.04 24.11 -14.17
CA HIS A 163 -0.90 23.12 -14.71
C HIS A 163 -2.07 23.73 -15.49
N LEU A 164 -2.33 25.03 -15.33
CA LEU A 164 -3.36 25.77 -16.08
C LEU A 164 -2.84 26.39 -17.37
N THR A 165 -1.51 26.54 -17.52
CA THR A 165 -0.90 27.18 -18.69
C THR A 165 -0.19 26.12 -19.53
N LEU A 166 -0.95 25.53 -20.45
CA LEU A 166 -0.49 24.44 -21.30
C LEU A 166 0.10 24.98 -22.61
N GLY A 167 1.31 24.52 -22.94
CA GLY A 167 1.97 24.73 -24.23
C GLY A 167 1.70 23.58 -25.20
N ASP A 168 2.69 23.32 -26.06
CA ASP A 168 2.64 22.27 -27.07
C ASP A 168 2.48 20.88 -26.44
N GLU A 169 1.78 20.00 -27.16
CA GLU A 169 1.68 18.59 -26.82
C GLU A 169 3.01 17.88 -27.07
N VAL A 170 3.47 17.12 -26.09
CA VAL A 170 4.68 16.32 -26.20
C VAL A 170 4.27 14.87 -26.35
N PRO A 171 4.60 14.22 -27.48
CA PRO A 171 4.32 12.81 -27.65
C PRO A 171 5.13 11.99 -26.64
N ARG A 172 4.55 10.89 -26.13
CA ARG A 172 5.24 9.93 -25.27
C ARG A 172 6.46 9.37 -26.01
N GLN A 173 7.65 9.75 -25.56
CA GLN A 173 8.93 9.34 -26.13
C GLN A 173 10.03 9.51 -25.08
N PHE A 174 11.25 9.03 -25.36
CA PHE A 174 12.38 9.08 -24.43
C PHE A 174 13.18 10.39 -24.56
N PRO A 175 13.95 10.78 -23.54
CA PRO A 175 14.80 11.97 -23.61
C PRO A 175 15.76 11.93 -24.81
N ARG A 176 15.62 12.88 -25.74
CA ARG A 176 16.38 12.93 -27.00
C ARG A 176 17.89 12.90 -26.82
N ILE A 177 18.41 13.48 -25.74
CA ILE A 177 19.85 13.47 -25.44
C ILE A 177 20.39 12.06 -25.13
N LEU A 178 19.52 11.14 -24.70
CA LEU A 178 19.89 9.76 -24.37
C LEU A 178 19.47 8.77 -25.48
N ALA A 179 18.27 8.94 -26.04
CA ALA A 179 17.71 8.05 -27.05
C ALA A 179 17.99 8.47 -28.51
N GLY A 180 18.54 9.68 -28.71
CA GLY A 180 18.73 10.25 -30.04
C GLY A 180 17.49 10.97 -30.59
N THR A 181 17.66 11.57 -31.77
CA THR A 181 16.62 12.33 -32.48
C THR A 181 15.73 11.45 -33.35
N GLN A 182 16.21 10.27 -33.77
CA GLN A 182 15.46 9.29 -34.54
C GLN A 182 14.81 8.28 -33.59
N GLN A 183 13.69 8.66 -32.98
CA GLN A 183 12.89 7.77 -32.14
C GLN A 183 11.43 7.81 -32.57
N THR A 184 10.77 6.65 -32.51
CA THR A 184 9.34 6.54 -32.78
C THR A 184 8.59 6.83 -31.47
N PRO A 185 7.59 7.73 -31.49
CA PRO A 185 6.68 7.90 -30.37
C PRO A 185 6.01 6.59 -29.97
N ILE A 186 5.72 6.45 -28.68
CA ILE A 186 4.95 5.33 -28.13
C ILE A 186 3.51 5.50 -28.60
N ASP A 187 2.93 4.43 -29.16
CA ASP A 187 1.56 4.41 -29.68
C ASP A 187 0.49 4.69 -28.60
N ASP A 188 -0.75 4.88 -29.05
CA ASP A 188 -1.92 5.15 -28.18
C ASP A 188 -2.54 3.92 -27.53
N THR A 189 -2.03 2.72 -27.83
CA THR A 189 -2.48 1.48 -27.21
C THR A 189 -1.73 1.18 -25.91
N HIS A 190 -0.55 1.79 -25.72
CA HIS A 190 0.30 1.57 -24.56
C HIS A 190 0.48 2.84 -23.71
N SER A 191 0.60 2.67 -22.39
CA SER A 191 0.93 3.77 -21.48
C SER A 191 2.37 4.27 -21.61
N GLY A 192 3.27 3.44 -22.16
CA GLY A 192 4.70 3.71 -22.26
C GLY A 192 5.53 3.21 -21.09
N ARG A 193 4.92 2.65 -20.03
CA ARG A 193 5.64 2.15 -18.84
C ARG A 193 6.55 0.97 -19.16
N LEU A 194 6.03 -0.01 -19.91
CA LEU A 194 6.82 -1.18 -20.33
C LEU A 194 7.96 -0.75 -21.27
N GLN A 195 7.67 0.09 -22.26
CA GLN A 195 8.65 0.60 -23.21
C GLN A 195 9.77 1.38 -22.50
N LEU A 196 9.43 2.15 -21.47
CA LEU A 196 10.42 2.82 -20.62
C LEU A 196 11.28 1.83 -19.85
N ALA A 197 10.69 0.79 -19.27
CA ALA A 197 11.44 -0.25 -18.55
C ALA A 197 12.39 -1.01 -19.49
N GLU A 198 11.92 -1.37 -20.69
CA GLU A 198 12.72 -2.00 -21.73
C GLU A 198 13.87 -1.09 -22.16
N TRP A 199 13.59 0.19 -22.45
CA TRP A 199 14.61 1.16 -22.84
C TRP A 199 15.68 1.38 -21.76
N LEU A 200 15.27 1.53 -20.50
CA LEU A 200 16.19 1.68 -19.36
C LEU A 200 17.09 0.45 -19.17
N THR A 201 16.61 -0.74 -19.50
CA THR A 201 17.31 -2.01 -19.30
C THR A 201 18.02 -2.53 -20.56
N GLN A 202 18.03 -1.75 -21.65
CA GLN A 202 18.81 -2.09 -22.84
C GLN A 202 20.30 -2.21 -22.49
N PRO A 203 21.01 -3.23 -23.02
CA PRO A 203 22.46 -3.40 -22.77
C PRO A 203 23.32 -2.20 -23.17
N THR A 204 22.84 -1.42 -24.14
CA THR A 204 23.51 -0.21 -24.66
C THR A 204 23.17 1.04 -23.86
N HIS A 205 22.23 0.98 -22.91
CA HIS A 205 21.83 2.15 -22.13
C HIS A 205 23.00 2.61 -21.22
N PRO A 206 23.42 3.88 -21.30
CA PRO A 206 24.69 4.31 -20.72
C PRO A 206 24.69 4.41 -19.19
N LEU A 207 23.54 4.62 -18.54
CA LEU A 207 23.52 5.01 -17.12
C LEU A 207 22.97 3.93 -16.18
N THR A 208 21.86 3.25 -16.52
CA THR A 208 21.15 2.32 -15.62
C THR A 208 22.07 1.30 -14.95
N ALA A 209 22.89 0.58 -15.73
CA ALA A 209 23.81 -0.41 -15.16
C ALA A 209 24.86 0.23 -14.25
N ARG A 210 25.44 1.37 -14.64
CA ARG A 210 26.44 2.10 -13.85
C ARG A 210 25.84 2.61 -12.54
N VAL A 211 24.64 3.18 -12.58
CA VAL A 211 23.93 3.69 -11.39
C VAL A 211 23.63 2.54 -10.43
N MET A 212 23.10 1.42 -10.94
CA MET A 212 22.77 0.27 -10.09
C MET A 212 24.02 -0.37 -9.46
N VAL A 213 25.07 -0.58 -10.25
CA VAL A 213 26.36 -1.06 -9.76
C VAL A 213 26.92 -0.14 -8.68
N ASN A 214 26.90 1.17 -8.91
CA ASN A 214 27.40 2.15 -7.96
C ASN A 214 26.62 2.12 -6.64
N ARG A 215 25.30 1.96 -6.70
CA ARG A 215 24.45 1.78 -5.51
C ARG A 215 24.82 0.50 -4.76
N ILE A 216 24.96 -0.63 -5.45
CA ILE A 216 25.38 -1.90 -4.83
C ILE A 216 26.77 -1.78 -4.21
N TRP A 217 27.71 -1.12 -4.89
CA TRP A 217 29.05 -0.84 -4.36
C TRP A 217 28.97 -0.01 -3.08
N ARG A 218 28.19 1.08 -3.09
CA ARG A 218 27.95 1.92 -1.91
C ARG A 218 27.45 1.12 -0.72
N TRP A 219 26.50 0.22 -0.90
CA TRP A 219 25.98 -0.61 0.20
C TRP A 219 27.04 -1.51 0.86
N HIS A 220 28.06 -1.92 0.10
CA HIS A 220 29.18 -2.71 0.62
C HIS A 220 30.29 -1.86 1.26
N PHE A 221 30.64 -0.72 0.64
CA PHE A 221 31.81 0.07 1.04
C PHE A 221 31.48 1.38 1.79
N GLY A 222 30.20 1.68 2.00
CA GLY A 222 29.69 2.91 2.60
C GLY A 222 29.58 4.09 1.62
N ALA A 223 30.47 4.15 0.62
CA ALA A 223 30.47 5.16 -0.43
C ALA A 223 30.50 4.51 -1.82
N GLY A 224 29.83 5.14 -2.79
CA GLY A 224 29.89 4.72 -4.18
C GLY A 224 31.23 5.09 -4.83
N LEU A 225 31.56 4.42 -5.95
CA LEU A 225 32.63 4.86 -6.86
C LEU A 225 32.36 6.28 -7.37
N VAL A 226 31.09 6.58 -7.64
CA VAL A 226 30.55 7.95 -7.75
C VAL A 226 29.88 8.26 -6.42
N ARG A 227 30.42 9.23 -5.68
CA ARG A 227 29.91 9.60 -4.34
C ARG A 227 28.59 10.34 -4.35
N THR A 228 28.13 10.80 -5.51
CA THR A 228 26.80 11.38 -5.72
C THR A 228 25.87 10.34 -6.39
N PRO A 229 25.28 9.38 -5.63
CA PRO A 229 24.54 8.25 -6.22
C PRO A 229 23.31 8.66 -7.03
N ASP A 230 22.75 9.85 -6.79
CA ASP A 230 21.58 10.38 -7.49
C ASP A 230 21.93 11.34 -8.64
N ASN A 231 23.21 11.66 -8.84
CA ASN A 231 23.63 12.59 -9.89
C ASN A 231 24.92 12.11 -10.56
N PHE A 232 24.77 11.54 -11.75
CA PHE A 232 25.88 11.14 -12.64
C PHE A 232 26.17 12.21 -13.72
N GLY A 233 25.51 13.37 -13.63
CA GLY A 233 25.68 14.49 -14.54
C GLY A 233 26.88 15.37 -14.18
N ARG A 234 27.01 16.52 -14.85
CA ARG A 234 28.12 17.47 -14.66
C ARG A 234 28.20 18.08 -13.26
N LEU A 235 27.08 18.12 -12.55
CA LEU A 235 27.00 18.63 -11.17
C LEU A 235 27.29 17.54 -10.13
N GLY A 236 27.41 16.27 -10.56
CA GLY A 236 27.81 15.16 -9.70
C GLY A 236 29.33 15.02 -9.60
N GLU A 237 29.77 14.16 -8.68
CA GLU A 237 31.17 13.77 -8.58
C GLU A 237 31.57 12.82 -9.73
N ARG A 238 32.85 12.88 -10.12
CA ARG A 238 33.41 11.91 -11.07
C ARG A 238 33.68 10.57 -10.37
N PRO A 239 33.60 9.45 -11.09
CA PRO A 239 33.95 8.15 -10.52
C PRO A 239 35.41 8.12 -10.12
N THR A 240 35.71 7.61 -8.92
CA THR A 240 37.08 7.39 -8.43
C THR A 240 37.85 6.43 -9.33
N ASN A 241 37.17 5.41 -9.87
CA ASN A 241 37.71 4.48 -10.86
C ASN A 241 36.68 4.22 -11.98
N PRO A 242 36.75 4.96 -13.10
CA PRO A 242 35.81 4.81 -14.22
C PRO A 242 35.90 3.43 -14.89
N ALA A 243 37.12 2.89 -15.02
CA ALA A 243 37.35 1.61 -15.70
C ALA A 243 36.71 0.45 -14.91
N LEU A 244 36.83 0.47 -13.59
CA LEU A 244 36.18 -0.51 -12.71
C LEU A 244 34.66 -0.41 -12.78
N LEU A 245 34.11 0.80 -12.73
CA LEU A 245 32.66 1.02 -12.83
C LEU A 245 32.11 0.48 -14.15
N ASP A 246 32.79 0.76 -15.26
CA ASP A 246 32.41 0.27 -16.60
C ASP A 246 32.52 -1.25 -16.71
N TRP A 247 33.56 -1.84 -16.13
CA TRP A 247 33.75 -3.28 -16.11
C TRP A 247 32.65 -3.99 -15.30
N LEU A 248 32.34 -3.49 -14.10
CA LEU A 248 31.26 -4.01 -13.27
C LEU A 248 29.90 -3.85 -13.94
N ALA A 249 29.63 -2.71 -14.59
CA ALA A 249 28.39 -2.47 -15.32
C ALA A 249 28.20 -3.48 -16.46
N ARG A 250 29.25 -3.72 -17.28
CA ARG A 250 29.20 -4.74 -18.33
C ARG A 250 29.01 -6.14 -17.77
N ARG A 251 29.68 -6.47 -16.65
CA ARG A 251 29.53 -7.78 -15.99
C ARG A 251 28.12 -7.98 -15.41
N PHE A 252 27.51 -6.92 -14.89
CA PHE A 252 26.15 -6.93 -14.37
C PHE A 252 25.11 -7.18 -15.47
N VAL A 253 25.24 -6.49 -16.61
CA VAL A 253 24.38 -6.76 -17.78
C VAL A 253 24.63 -8.17 -18.32
N GLY A 254 25.89 -8.57 -18.48
CA GLY A 254 26.28 -9.89 -18.99
C GLY A 254 25.92 -11.08 -18.08
N SER A 255 25.59 -10.85 -16.81
CA SER A 255 25.07 -11.87 -15.89
C SER A 255 23.54 -11.95 -15.87
N GLY A 256 22.86 -11.25 -16.80
CA GLY A 256 21.40 -11.16 -16.84
C GLY A 256 20.84 -10.28 -15.72
N TRP A 257 21.55 -9.20 -15.37
CA TRP A 257 21.15 -8.26 -14.30
C TRP A 257 21.04 -8.93 -12.92
N SER A 258 21.81 -9.99 -12.69
CA SER A 258 21.79 -10.73 -11.42
C SER A 258 22.50 -9.95 -10.30
N ILE A 259 21.69 -9.33 -9.43
CA ILE A 259 22.18 -8.61 -8.23
C ILE A 259 22.97 -9.56 -7.32
N LYS A 260 22.52 -10.82 -7.16
CA LYS A 260 23.23 -11.84 -6.37
C LYS A 260 24.62 -12.16 -6.92
N ALA A 261 24.75 -12.30 -8.23
CA ALA A 261 26.04 -12.55 -8.86
C ALA A 261 27.00 -11.37 -8.65
N LEU A 262 26.51 -10.14 -8.74
CA LEU A 262 27.30 -8.93 -8.50
C LEU A 262 27.73 -8.79 -7.04
N HIS A 263 26.84 -9.06 -6.07
CA HIS A 263 27.22 -9.12 -4.66
C HIS A 263 28.33 -10.13 -4.42
N ARG A 264 28.18 -11.36 -4.94
CA ARG A 264 29.21 -12.41 -4.81
C ARG A 264 30.55 -11.96 -5.40
N LEU A 265 30.53 -11.33 -6.58
CA LEU A 265 31.74 -10.82 -7.22
C LEU A 265 32.46 -9.79 -6.35
N ILE A 266 31.72 -8.83 -5.78
CA ILE A 266 32.27 -7.81 -4.89
C ILE A 266 32.81 -8.44 -3.60
N MET A 267 32.04 -9.32 -2.96
CA MET A 267 32.42 -9.95 -1.68
C MET A 267 33.61 -10.91 -1.79
N LEU A 268 33.86 -11.46 -2.98
CA LEU A 268 35.04 -12.29 -3.27
C LEU A 268 36.25 -11.49 -3.73
N SER A 269 36.14 -10.16 -3.88
CA SER A 269 37.28 -9.32 -4.25
C SER A 269 38.25 -9.14 -3.08
N SER A 270 39.54 -8.98 -3.39
CA SER A 270 40.54 -8.65 -2.38
C SER A 270 40.21 -7.34 -1.65
N THR A 271 39.64 -6.36 -2.36
CA THR A 271 39.23 -5.05 -1.79
C THR A 271 38.17 -5.19 -0.72
N TYR A 272 37.18 -6.07 -0.89
CA TYR A 272 36.15 -6.31 0.14
C TYR A 272 36.70 -7.06 1.36
N GLN A 273 37.70 -7.92 1.14
CA GLN A 273 38.30 -8.76 2.19
C GLN A 273 39.47 -8.08 2.93
N MET A 274 39.75 -6.80 2.66
CA MET A 274 40.77 -6.04 3.38
C MET A 274 40.38 -5.84 4.85
N SER A 275 41.37 -5.72 5.73
CA SER A 275 41.12 -5.39 7.13
C SER A 275 40.71 -3.91 7.29
N THR A 276 40.15 -3.57 8.45
CA THR A 276 39.86 -2.18 8.86
C THR A 276 41.08 -1.47 9.47
N SER A 277 42.23 -2.16 9.55
CA SER A 277 43.44 -1.72 10.24
C SER A 277 43.94 -0.37 9.73
N TYR A 278 44.35 0.49 10.67
CA TYR A 278 44.86 1.81 10.35
C TYR A 278 46.31 1.77 9.89
N ASN A 279 46.62 2.51 8.82
CA ASN A 279 47.97 2.74 8.35
C ASN A 279 48.19 4.24 8.20
N GLU A 280 49.14 4.79 8.95
CA GLU A 280 49.40 6.23 9.02
C GLU A 280 49.83 6.82 7.66
N LYS A 281 50.68 6.13 6.90
CA LYS A 281 51.15 6.61 5.59
C LYS A 281 50.01 6.66 4.56
N ALA A 282 49.16 5.63 4.57
CA ALA A 282 48.00 5.57 3.68
C ALA A 282 46.96 6.63 4.07
N ALA A 283 46.69 6.81 5.37
CA ALA A 283 45.77 7.82 5.87
C ALA A 283 46.25 9.25 5.59
N ALA A 284 47.55 9.52 5.61
CA ALA A 284 48.10 10.82 5.23
C ALA A 284 47.92 11.12 3.74
N SER A 285 47.90 10.09 2.88
CA SER A 285 47.77 10.24 1.42
C SER A 285 46.31 10.23 0.94
N ASP A 286 45.47 9.39 1.55
CA ASP A 286 44.06 9.21 1.23
C ASP A 286 43.22 9.06 2.52
N PRO A 287 43.00 10.18 3.25
CA PRO A 287 42.30 10.16 4.53
C PRO A 287 40.83 9.72 4.41
N GLU A 288 40.20 9.99 3.26
CA GLU A 288 38.82 9.63 2.97
C GLU A 288 38.66 8.21 2.41
N ASN A 289 39.76 7.45 2.29
CA ASN A 289 39.80 6.10 1.76
C ASN A 289 39.10 5.98 0.37
N ARG A 290 39.30 6.97 -0.51
CA ARG A 290 38.76 7.01 -1.88
C ARG A 290 39.32 5.89 -2.75
N LEU A 291 40.53 5.43 -2.48
CA LEU A 291 41.22 4.37 -3.20
C LEU A 291 41.00 2.99 -2.57
N HIS A 292 40.22 2.89 -1.49
CA HIS A 292 39.89 1.64 -0.79
C HIS A 292 41.15 0.86 -0.37
N TRP A 293 42.08 1.51 0.33
CA TRP A 293 43.30 0.90 0.88
C TRP A 293 43.03 0.09 2.17
N ARG A 294 41.83 0.21 2.73
CA ARG A 294 41.30 -0.62 3.84
C ARG A 294 39.78 -0.74 3.74
N MET A 295 39.18 -1.63 4.54
CA MET A 295 37.73 -1.65 4.73
C MET A 295 37.29 -0.51 5.67
N ASN A 296 36.12 0.07 5.37
CA ASN A 296 35.52 1.10 6.22
C ASN A 296 34.64 0.45 7.30
N ARG A 297 34.76 0.93 8.54
CA ARG A 297 33.80 0.59 9.60
C ARG A 297 32.42 1.09 9.19
N ARG A 298 31.42 0.22 9.29
CA ARG A 298 30.05 0.54 8.86
C ARG A 298 29.15 0.72 10.06
N ARG A 299 28.58 1.91 10.20
CA ARG A 299 27.52 2.15 11.20
C ARG A 299 26.25 1.43 10.77
N LEU A 300 25.54 0.84 11.73
CA LEU A 300 24.21 0.28 11.53
C LEU A 300 23.20 1.39 11.20
N GLU A 301 22.25 1.09 10.31
CA GLU A 301 21.11 1.98 10.01
C GLU A 301 20.08 1.95 11.15
N ALA A 302 19.21 2.96 11.22
CA ALA A 302 18.18 3.09 12.25
C ALA A 302 17.38 1.79 12.51
N GLU A 303 16.93 1.15 11.44
CA GLU A 303 16.15 -0.08 11.47
C GLU A 303 16.97 -1.24 12.08
N ALA A 304 18.24 -1.34 11.72
CA ALA A 304 19.15 -2.37 12.21
C ALA A 304 19.56 -2.13 13.67
N ILE A 305 19.75 -0.87 14.08
CA ILE A 305 20.02 -0.51 15.48
C ILE A 305 18.87 -0.98 16.37
N ARG A 306 17.63 -0.62 16.02
CA ARG A 306 16.46 -1.05 16.77
C ARG A 306 16.31 -2.57 16.80
N ASP A 307 16.43 -3.23 15.65
CA ASP A 307 16.29 -4.69 15.57
C ASP A 307 17.39 -5.40 16.36
N ALA A 308 18.61 -4.87 16.39
CA ALA A 308 19.70 -5.40 17.22
C ALA A 308 19.40 -5.26 18.71
N ILE A 309 18.88 -4.11 19.15
CA ILE A 309 18.47 -3.91 20.56
C ILE A 309 17.41 -4.95 20.97
N LEU A 310 16.40 -5.18 20.13
CA LEU A 310 15.37 -6.20 20.38
C LEU A 310 15.89 -7.64 20.28
N ALA A 311 16.87 -7.89 19.40
CA ALA A 311 17.46 -9.21 19.25
C ALA A 311 18.32 -9.60 20.47
N THR A 312 19.11 -8.66 21.01
CA THR A 312 19.97 -8.90 22.19
C THR A 312 19.19 -9.24 23.45
N SER A 313 18.00 -8.65 23.62
CA SER A 313 17.07 -8.96 24.71
C SER A 313 16.22 -10.21 24.47
N GLY A 314 16.26 -10.78 23.26
CA GLY A 314 15.46 -11.94 22.86
C GLY A 314 13.98 -11.61 22.62
N GLN A 315 13.63 -10.33 22.45
CA GLN A 315 12.25 -9.89 22.25
C GLN A 315 11.86 -9.74 20.78
N LEU A 316 12.82 -9.74 19.85
CA LEU A 316 12.57 -9.51 18.43
C LEU A 316 11.60 -10.55 17.83
N ASP A 317 10.43 -10.08 17.40
CA ASP A 317 9.46 -10.87 16.65
C ASP A 317 9.85 -10.92 15.16
N CYS A 318 10.23 -12.12 14.72
CA CYS A 318 10.65 -12.42 13.34
C CYS A 318 9.50 -12.82 12.41
N THR A 319 8.23 -12.71 12.84
CA THR A 319 7.06 -13.06 12.02
C THR A 319 7.07 -12.30 10.70
N VAL A 320 6.99 -13.02 9.59
CA VAL A 320 7.05 -12.49 8.22
C VAL A 320 5.67 -12.09 7.72
N GLY A 321 5.54 -10.85 7.24
CA GLY A 321 4.34 -10.36 6.54
C GLY A 321 3.13 -10.09 7.42
N GLY A 322 2.09 -9.46 6.89
CA GLY A 322 0.95 -9.00 7.69
C GLY A 322 1.19 -7.62 8.32
N SER A 323 0.11 -6.99 8.76
CA SER A 323 0.09 -5.61 9.25
C SER A 323 0.14 -5.58 10.77
N VAL A 324 0.93 -4.66 11.35
CA VAL A 324 0.83 -4.28 12.76
C VAL A 324 -0.14 -3.11 12.98
N LEU A 325 -0.65 -2.52 11.90
CA LEU A 325 -1.68 -1.49 11.98
C LEU A 325 -3.03 -2.14 12.24
N GLU A 326 -3.60 -1.84 13.39
CA GLU A 326 -4.99 -2.12 13.74
C GLU A 326 -5.87 -0.95 13.28
N GLY A 327 -6.92 -1.23 12.52
CA GLY A 327 -7.90 -0.23 12.06
C GLY A 327 -8.25 -0.29 10.58
N GLY A 328 -9.14 0.61 10.18
CA GLY A 328 -9.55 0.80 8.79
C GLY A 328 -8.56 1.68 8.01
N ASN A 329 -8.87 1.90 6.74
CA ASN A 329 -8.08 2.80 5.90
C ASN A 329 -8.01 4.20 6.54
N ARG A 330 -6.80 4.80 6.59
CA ARG A 330 -6.50 6.12 7.19
C ARG A 330 -6.64 6.26 8.71
N SER A 331 -6.93 5.21 9.48
CA SER A 331 -6.97 5.26 10.95
C SER A 331 -5.62 5.63 11.62
N TYR A 332 -4.56 5.83 10.82
CA TYR A 332 -3.19 6.19 11.21
C TYR A 332 -2.77 7.59 10.77
N VAL A 333 -3.68 8.38 10.18
CA VAL A 333 -3.39 9.76 9.75
C VAL A 333 -3.67 10.71 10.93
N PRO A 334 -2.69 11.49 11.41
CA PRO A 334 -2.90 12.51 12.44
C PRO A 334 -4.03 13.48 12.07
N GLY A 335 -4.90 13.78 13.02
CA GLY A 335 -6.05 14.69 12.84
C GLY A 335 -7.36 14.02 12.42
N TYR A 336 -7.40 12.69 12.27
CA TYR A 336 -8.65 11.93 12.16
C TYR A 336 -9.22 11.58 13.55
N PRO A 337 -10.56 11.57 13.74
CA PRO A 337 -11.15 11.05 14.97
C PRO A 337 -10.68 9.59 15.21
N ASN A 338 -10.28 9.28 16.45
CA ASN A 338 -9.70 7.99 16.89
C ASN A 338 -8.27 7.67 16.39
N THR A 339 -7.42 8.69 16.22
CA THR A 339 -5.98 8.45 15.96
C THR A 339 -5.31 7.84 17.20
N VAL A 340 -4.96 6.55 17.13
CA VAL A 340 -4.17 5.87 18.17
C VAL A 340 -2.68 6.07 17.87
N TYR A 341 -1.95 6.67 18.81
CA TYR A 341 -0.53 7.05 18.66
C TYR A 341 0.45 6.00 19.20
N ASP A 342 -0.02 4.96 19.89
CA ASP A 342 0.80 3.88 20.48
C ASP A 342 1.36 2.87 19.45
N LYS A 343 1.45 3.26 18.17
CA LYS A 343 1.65 2.39 16.99
C LYS A 343 3.08 1.91 16.76
N TYR A 344 3.99 2.13 17.71
CA TYR A 344 5.39 1.71 17.56
C TYR A 344 5.93 0.91 18.76
N ASP A 345 5.09 0.60 19.76
CA ASP A 345 5.45 -0.32 20.85
C ASP A 345 5.24 -1.79 20.41
N PHE A 346 5.87 -2.14 19.29
CA PHE A 346 5.87 -3.50 18.77
C PHE A 346 7.30 -4.03 18.85
N ASN A 347 7.46 -5.30 19.20
CA ASN A 347 8.77 -5.97 19.10
C ASN A 347 9.04 -6.55 17.71
N ARG A 348 8.20 -6.23 16.73
CA ARG A 348 8.33 -6.71 15.36
C ARG A 348 9.53 -6.07 14.66
N ARG A 349 10.18 -6.84 13.78
CA ARG A 349 11.27 -6.34 12.91
C ARG A 349 10.89 -5.02 12.24
N SER A 350 11.83 -4.08 12.26
CA SER A 350 11.68 -2.70 11.76
C SER A 350 11.15 -2.62 10.33
N VAL A 351 11.48 -3.62 9.49
CA VAL A 351 11.00 -3.71 8.09
C VAL A 351 9.48 -3.86 7.97
N TYR A 352 8.80 -4.33 9.01
CA TYR A 352 7.33 -4.47 9.05
C TYR A 352 6.63 -3.35 9.82
N LEU A 353 7.39 -2.40 10.35
CA LEU A 353 6.80 -1.22 10.98
C LEU A 353 6.22 -0.28 9.91
N PRO A 354 5.09 0.36 10.20
CA PRO A 354 4.49 1.31 9.28
C PRO A 354 5.37 2.56 9.15
N VAL A 355 5.51 3.09 7.94
CA VAL A 355 6.18 4.38 7.72
C VAL A 355 5.13 5.44 7.46
N LEU A 356 4.78 6.19 8.50
CA LEU A 356 3.82 7.29 8.43
C LEU A 356 4.53 8.60 8.12
N ARG A 357 4.32 9.17 6.92
CA ARG A 357 5.03 10.39 6.47
C ARG A 357 4.91 11.58 7.42
N SER A 358 3.77 11.73 8.09
CA SER A 358 3.51 12.83 9.03
C SER A 358 3.89 12.50 10.49
N LEU A 359 4.26 11.26 10.79
CA LEU A 359 4.57 10.81 12.14
C LEU A 359 5.57 9.64 12.08
N VAL A 360 6.80 9.96 11.66
CA VAL A 360 7.90 9.00 11.63
C VAL A 360 8.23 8.60 13.07
N TYR A 361 8.53 7.32 13.31
CA TYR A 361 8.88 6.84 14.64
C TYR A 361 10.11 7.55 15.21
N ASP A 362 10.05 7.99 16.48
CA ASP A 362 11.12 8.77 17.13
C ASP A 362 12.49 8.10 17.09
N VAL A 363 12.55 6.77 17.21
CA VAL A 363 13.82 6.02 17.10
C VAL A 363 14.40 6.16 15.70
N PHE A 364 13.56 6.09 14.67
CA PHE A 364 13.99 6.28 13.30
C PHE A 364 14.46 7.73 13.07
N GLN A 365 13.73 8.72 13.60
CA GLN A 365 14.16 10.12 13.52
C GLN A 365 15.52 10.36 14.21
N ALA A 366 15.76 9.74 15.37
CA ALA A 366 16.99 9.91 16.12
C ALA A 366 18.22 9.33 15.41
N PHE A 367 18.08 8.24 14.66
CA PHE A 367 19.18 7.49 14.03
C PHE A 367 19.24 7.66 12.50
N ASP A 368 18.97 8.86 12.01
CA ASP A 368 19.17 9.24 10.59
C ASP A 368 18.33 8.43 9.57
N PHE A 369 17.11 8.03 9.94
CA PHE A 369 16.20 7.40 8.98
C PHE A 369 15.89 8.31 7.79
N ALA A 370 15.69 7.70 6.62
CA ALA A 370 15.40 8.45 5.39
C ALA A 370 14.03 9.14 5.48
N ASP A 371 13.98 10.43 5.15
CA ASP A 371 12.72 11.16 5.03
C ASP A 371 11.82 10.48 3.98
N PRO A 372 10.64 9.96 4.37
CA PRO A 372 9.75 9.22 3.49
C PRO A 372 9.00 10.09 2.46
N SER A 373 9.20 11.41 2.50
CA SER A 373 8.57 12.38 1.60
C SER A 373 9.46 12.76 0.41
N VAL A 374 10.76 12.45 0.47
CA VAL A 374 11.72 12.79 -0.58
C VAL A 374 12.49 11.56 -1.04
N CYS A 375 12.97 11.60 -2.29
CA CYS A 375 13.89 10.57 -2.77
C CYS A 375 15.25 10.75 -2.12
N ASN A 376 15.81 9.68 -1.56
CA ASN A 376 17.13 9.71 -0.93
C ASN A 376 17.97 8.52 -1.42
N GLY A 377 19.03 8.80 -2.18
CA GLY A 377 20.01 7.80 -2.62
C GLY A 377 21.22 7.63 -1.69
N ASP A 378 21.39 8.52 -0.72
CA ASP A 378 22.46 8.48 0.28
C ASP A 378 21.97 8.90 1.66
N ARG A 379 21.68 7.90 2.50
CA ARG A 379 21.25 8.16 3.88
C ARG A 379 22.41 8.78 4.68
N PRO A 380 22.20 9.93 5.34
CA PRO A 380 23.22 10.50 6.19
C PRO A 380 23.52 9.54 7.35
N THR A 381 24.74 9.59 7.84
CA THR A 381 25.17 8.79 8.98
C THR A 381 25.82 9.76 9.96
N THR A 382 25.13 10.09 11.04
CA THR A 382 25.61 11.05 12.04
C THR A 382 25.96 10.35 13.36
N THR A 383 26.80 11.02 14.15
CA THR A 383 27.10 10.61 15.53
C THR A 383 26.96 11.86 16.39
N VAL A 384 25.79 12.03 16.98
CA VAL A 384 25.42 13.23 17.72
C VAL A 384 25.04 12.88 19.16
N ALA A 385 25.26 13.82 20.08
CA ALA A 385 24.96 13.62 21.51
C ALA A 385 23.53 13.14 21.81
N PRO A 386 22.46 13.61 21.10
CA PRO A 386 21.12 13.08 21.30
C PRO A 386 20.98 11.56 21.07
N GLN A 387 21.71 10.98 20.12
CA GLN A 387 21.70 9.52 19.90
C GLN A 387 22.29 8.76 21.09
N ALA A 388 23.39 9.27 21.66
CA ALA A 388 23.98 8.69 22.87
C ALA A 388 23.02 8.84 24.08
N LEU A 389 22.42 10.02 24.25
CA LEU A 389 21.42 10.25 25.30
C LEU A 389 20.19 9.35 25.15
N PHE A 390 19.75 9.08 23.91
CA PHE A 390 18.70 8.11 23.62
C PHE A 390 19.09 6.71 24.12
N THR A 391 20.32 6.25 23.82
CA THR A 391 20.78 4.93 24.28
C THR A 391 20.82 4.80 25.81
N LEU A 392 21.08 5.89 26.52
CA LEU A 392 21.18 5.88 27.99
C LEU A 392 19.83 6.00 28.71
N ASN A 393 18.86 6.69 28.11
CA ASN A 393 17.66 7.15 28.82
C ASN A 393 16.34 6.66 28.25
N SER A 394 16.29 6.22 26.98
CA SER A 394 15.01 5.88 26.33
C SER A 394 14.30 4.70 27.01
N LYS A 395 12.96 4.71 26.97
CA LYS A 395 12.13 3.61 27.46
C LYS A 395 12.49 2.28 26.77
N LEU A 396 12.67 2.31 25.44
CA LEU A 396 13.12 1.14 24.67
C LEU A 396 14.39 0.53 25.29
N MET A 397 15.42 1.33 25.54
CA MET A 397 16.66 0.81 26.13
C MET A 397 16.47 0.31 27.56
N GLN A 398 15.67 1.00 28.38
CA GLN A 398 15.38 0.55 29.74
C GLN A 398 14.70 -0.82 29.74
N ASP A 399 13.65 -0.99 28.92
CA ASP A 399 12.88 -2.23 28.84
C ASP A 399 13.74 -3.37 28.29
N GLN A 400 14.45 -3.15 27.17
CA GLN A 400 15.23 -4.21 26.52
C GLN A 400 16.45 -4.62 27.35
N THR A 401 17.12 -3.68 28.03
CA THR A 401 18.22 -4.02 28.95
C THR A 401 17.73 -4.74 30.20
N ARG A 402 16.51 -4.45 30.67
CA ARG A 402 15.87 -5.18 31.78
C ARG A 402 15.60 -6.62 31.37
N GLN A 403 14.94 -6.82 30.23
CA GLN A 403 14.65 -8.16 29.71
C GLN A 403 15.93 -8.96 29.43
N MET A 404 16.97 -8.31 28.91
CA MET A 404 18.28 -8.94 28.74
C MET A 404 18.86 -9.41 30.08
N ALA A 405 18.88 -8.54 31.10
CA ALA A 405 19.39 -8.87 32.43
C ALA A 405 18.60 -10.01 33.10
N ASP A 406 17.27 -9.96 33.05
CA ASP A 406 16.40 -11.01 33.60
C ASP A 406 16.67 -12.35 32.90
N SER A 407 16.83 -12.35 31.57
CA SER A 407 17.18 -13.56 30.82
C SER A 407 18.54 -14.17 31.19
N LEU A 408 19.52 -13.34 31.60
CA LEU A 408 20.84 -13.78 32.03
C LEU A 408 20.81 -14.33 33.47
N LEU A 409 19.99 -13.75 34.34
CA LEU A 409 19.88 -14.13 35.74
C LEU A 409 19.04 -15.39 35.97
N VAL A 410 18.03 -15.63 35.14
CA VAL A 410 17.19 -16.84 35.22
C VAL A 410 17.96 -18.13 34.91
N ARG A 411 19.11 -18.03 34.22
CA ARG A 411 19.96 -19.19 33.87
C ARG A 411 20.77 -19.69 35.08
N PRO A 412 20.44 -20.84 35.68
CA PRO A 412 21.14 -21.35 36.86
C PRO A 412 22.46 -22.05 36.50
N ASP A 413 22.66 -22.40 35.23
CA ASP A 413 23.86 -23.00 34.67
C ASP A 413 25.02 -22.01 34.51
N LEU A 414 24.76 -20.71 34.69
CA LEU A 414 25.75 -19.66 34.51
C LEU A 414 26.14 -19.00 35.83
N ASP A 415 27.45 -18.98 36.07
CA ASP A 415 28.07 -18.04 36.99
C ASP A 415 28.14 -16.63 36.36
N ASP A 416 28.61 -15.66 37.14
CA ASP A 416 28.71 -14.28 36.67
C ASP A 416 29.63 -14.12 35.46
N ARG A 417 30.73 -14.88 35.44
CA ARG A 417 31.65 -14.86 34.30
C ARG A 417 30.96 -15.43 33.04
N GLY A 418 30.21 -16.51 33.17
CA GLY A 418 29.38 -17.07 32.12
C GLY A 418 28.29 -16.12 31.61
N ARG A 419 27.67 -15.34 32.50
CA ARG A 419 26.69 -14.30 32.13
C ARG A 419 27.33 -13.15 31.35
N VAL A 420 28.50 -12.66 31.77
CA VAL A 420 29.27 -11.65 31.01
C VAL A 420 29.62 -12.16 29.62
N ARG A 421 30.10 -13.40 29.51
CA ARG A 421 30.42 -14.03 28.23
C ARG A 421 29.22 -14.00 27.27
N VAL A 422 28.06 -14.44 27.75
CA VAL A 422 26.83 -14.49 26.94
C VAL A 422 26.35 -13.09 26.57
N ALA A 423 26.49 -12.10 27.45
CA ALA A 423 26.12 -10.72 27.14
C ALA A 423 26.96 -10.16 25.97
N PHE A 424 28.27 -10.40 25.96
CA PHE A 424 29.17 -9.98 24.89
C PHE A 424 28.93 -10.74 23.58
N GLU A 425 28.69 -12.05 23.64
CA GLU A 425 28.35 -12.83 22.44
C GLU A 425 27.07 -12.32 21.79
N ARG A 426 26.04 -12.02 22.59
CA ARG A 426 24.77 -11.48 22.08
C ARG A 426 24.94 -10.09 21.47
N ALA A 427 25.68 -9.21 22.14
CA ALA A 427 25.81 -7.81 21.72
C ALA A 427 26.83 -7.60 20.58
N PHE A 428 27.97 -8.29 20.61
CA PHE A 428 29.11 -8.04 19.72
C PHE A 428 29.46 -9.23 18.83
N GLY A 429 28.88 -10.43 19.06
CA GLY A 429 29.22 -11.63 18.27
C GLY A 429 30.62 -12.18 18.55
N ARG A 430 31.28 -11.77 19.64
CA ARG A 430 32.60 -12.24 20.07
C ARG A 430 32.66 -12.49 21.58
N PHE A 431 33.71 -13.17 22.02
CA PHE A 431 34.00 -13.32 23.44
C PHE A 431 34.66 -12.05 24.01
N PRO A 432 34.47 -11.75 25.32
CA PRO A 432 35.20 -10.68 26.00
C PRO A 432 36.69 -11.01 26.11
N HIS A 433 37.54 -10.00 26.04
CA HIS A 433 38.94 -10.11 26.47
C HIS A 433 39.04 -10.14 28.00
N GLU A 434 40.15 -10.65 28.55
CA GLU A 434 40.33 -10.75 30.01
C GLU A 434 40.14 -9.42 30.75
N ASN A 435 40.65 -8.31 30.19
CA ASN A 435 40.46 -6.99 30.78
C ASN A 435 38.99 -6.53 30.75
N GLU A 436 38.21 -6.96 29.77
CA GLU A 436 36.77 -6.66 29.68
C GLU A 436 35.97 -7.48 30.69
N PHE A 437 36.33 -8.76 30.88
CA PHE A 437 35.76 -9.60 31.92
C PHE A 437 35.92 -8.98 33.30
N VAL A 438 37.15 -8.61 33.66
CA VAL A 438 37.45 -8.03 34.98
C VAL A 438 36.64 -6.75 35.20
N ARG A 439 36.67 -5.81 34.25
CA ARG A 439 35.92 -4.55 34.36
C ARG A 439 34.41 -4.76 34.46
N ALA A 440 33.85 -5.71 33.71
CA ALA A 440 32.41 -5.99 33.74
C ALA A 440 31.97 -6.55 35.10
N LEU A 441 32.76 -7.46 35.69
CA LEU A 441 32.47 -8.04 36.99
C LEU A 441 32.63 -7.01 38.13
N GLU A 442 33.72 -6.23 38.10
CA GLU A 442 33.94 -5.14 39.04
C GLU A 442 32.81 -4.10 38.98
N PHE A 443 32.36 -3.77 37.76
CA PHE A 443 31.24 -2.86 37.56
C PHE A 443 29.95 -3.36 38.22
N VAL A 444 29.58 -4.63 37.99
CA VAL A 444 28.37 -5.23 38.58
C VAL A 444 28.46 -5.24 40.11
N GLN A 445 29.60 -5.67 40.66
CA GLN A 445 29.80 -5.73 42.12
C GLN A 445 29.77 -4.34 42.75
N GLY A 446 30.45 -3.35 42.14
CA GLY A 446 30.47 -1.96 42.61
C GLY A 446 29.08 -1.31 42.56
N TYR A 447 28.32 -1.56 41.48
CA TYR A 447 26.96 -1.04 41.34
C TYR A 447 26.01 -1.66 42.37
N GLU A 448 26.11 -2.97 42.60
CA GLU A 448 25.31 -3.67 43.61
C GLU A 448 25.61 -3.16 45.03
N ALA A 449 26.88 -2.94 45.36
CA ALA A 449 27.32 -2.38 46.64
C ALA A 449 26.83 -0.93 46.82
N ALA A 450 26.79 -0.13 45.76
CA ALA A 450 26.24 1.22 45.81
C ALA A 450 24.73 1.21 46.08
N LEU A 451 23.99 0.29 45.44
CA LEU A 451 22.55 0.12 45.66
C LEU A 451 22.20 -0.48 47.03
N ALA A 452 23.14 -1.19 47.68
CA ALA A 452 22.94 -1.74 49.02
C ALA A 452 22.76 -0.66 50.10
N LYS A 453 23.13 0.60 49.81
CA LYS A 453 22.86 1.76 50.68
C LYS A 453 21.40 2.26 50.60
N GLY A 454 20.59 1.72 49.69
CA GLY A 454 19.19 2.08 49.50
C GLY A 454 18.20 1.06 50.10
N THR A 455 16.92 1.23 49.77
CA THR A 455 15.79 0.41 50.29
C THR A 455 15.43 -0.80 49.42
N LEU A 456 16.18 -1.06 48.34
CA LEU A 456 15.88 -2.15 47.40
C LEU A 456 16.24 -3.51 48.00
N ASP A 457 15.43 -4.53 47.68
CA ASP A 457 15.66 -5.93 48.03
C ASP A 457 16.83 -6.56 47.24
N ALA A 458 17.41 -7.64 47.76
CA ALA A 458 18.62 -8.24 47.18
C ALA A 458 18.43 -8.72 45.71
N PRO A 459 17.32 -9.40 45.34
CA PRO A 459 17.06 -9.78 43.95
C PRO A 459 16.95 -8.58 43.00
N GLU A 460 16.20 -7.53 43.37
CA GLU A 460 16.05 -6.35 42.51
C GLU A 460 17.36 -5.55 42.39
N ARG A 461 18.16 -5.45 43.47
CA ARG A 461 19.51 -4.86 43.40
C ARG A 461 20.38 -5.59 42.39
N ARG A 462 20.32 -6.92 42.39
CA ARG A 462 21.06 -7.77 41.46
C ARG A 462 20.60 -7.51 40.03
N THR A 463 19.30 -7.55 39.76
CA THR A 463 18.73 -7.28 38.44
C THR A 463 19.12 -5.90 37.93
N ARG A 464 19.01 -4.85 38.75
CA ARG A 464 19.40 -3.49 38.33
C ARG A 464 20.89 -3.34 38.02
N SER A 465 21.75 -4.07 38.73
CA SER A 465 23.19 -4.07 38.48
C SER A 465 23.54 -4.72 37.14
N TRP A 466 22.88 -5.84 36.81
CA TRP A 466 23.01 -6.48 35.50
C TRP A 466 22.37 -5.66 34.38
N GLN A 467 21.22 -5.02 34.63
CA GLN A 467 20.60 -4.09 33.68
C GLN A 467 21.53 -2.92 33.36
N ALA A 468 22.22 -2.36 34.38
CA ALA A 468 23.19 -1.30 34.18
C ALA A 468 24.35 -1.76 33.28
N LEU A 469 24.89 -2.97 33.50
CA LEU A 469 25.93 -3.54 32.64
C LEU A 469 25.44 -3.72 31.20
N CYS A 470 24.26 -4.31 31.01
CA CYS A 470 23.66 -4.50 29.68
C CYS A 470 23.50 -3.16 28.96
N ARG A 471 23.07 -2.11 29.67
CA ARG A 471 22.94 -0.76 29.11
C ARG A 471 24.28 -0.19 28.66
N THR A 472 25.34 -0.34 29.45
CA THR A 472 26.69 0.12 29.06
C THR A 472 27.21 -0.63 27.84
N ILE A 473 26.96 -1.93 27.73
CA ILE A 473 27.32 -2.74 26.56
C ILE A 473 26.59 -2.24 25.31
N LEU A 474 25.27 -2.07 25.38
CA LEU A 474 24.47 -1.63 24.23
C LEU A 474 24.67 -0.15 23.87
N ALA A 475 25.10 0.69 24.82
CA ALA A 475 25.46 2.09 24.56
C ALA A 475 26.90 2.26 24.02
N SER A 476 27.68 1.17 23.91
CA SER A 476 29.05 1.23 23.39
C SER A 476 29.07 1.47 21.88
N HIS A 477 30.18 2.03 21.38
CA HIS A 477 30.35 2.20 19.94
C HIS A 477 30.39 0.86 19.20
N GLU A 478 30.99 -0.18 19.79
CA GLU A 478 31.10 -1.49 19.18
C GLU A 478 29.73 -2.11 18.86
N PHE A 479 28.68 -1.75 19.62
CA PHE A 479 27.32 -2.23 19.34
C PHE A 479 26.74 -1.67 18.03
N ILE A 480 27.13 -0.45 17.64
CA ILE A 480 26.52 0.25 16.50
C ILE A 480 27.40 0.19 15.24
N TYR A 481 28.64 -0.27 15.36
CA TYR A 481 29.58 -0.35 14.24
C TYR A 481 29.94 -1.80 13.93
N VAL A 482 29.89 -2.17 12.65
CA VAL A 482 30.35 -3.47 12.15
C VAL A 482 31.73 -3.26 11.50
N GLU A 483 32.67 -4.13 11.85
CA GLU A 483 34.04 -4.16 11.32
C GLU A 483 34.27 -5.27 10.29
#